data_AF-A0A2D9Y0Q4-F1
#
_entry.id   AF-A0A2D9Y0Q4-F1
#
_cell.length_a   1.000
_cell.length_b   1.000
_cell.length_c   1.000
_cell.angle_alpha   90.00
_cell.angle_beta   90.00
_cell.angle_gamma   90.00
#
_symmetry.space_group_name_H-M   'P 1'
#
loop_
_entity.id
_entity.type
_entity.pdbx_description
1 polymer ?
#
loop_
_entity_poly.entity_id
_entity_poly.type
_entity_poly.pdbx_seq_one_letter_code
_entity_poly.pdbx_strand_id
1 'polypeptide(L)'
;MHIFYVQGGGLGHLTRTHALIKTLRIPAKDVRIITPSAFTGYFKEYTFIKISWNAATSRWSKVIIDTILSYDNITFCVDTFPFGLRGELQKVYKTIPEINCTYISRILKWQKYLGTLTEKNSIEFSETILLEELYPEHLTWIQQHSKKTTQLTLDYEPVSPTPFLDIPYAMIVHSGGKEDVLHIIHRALEDLQNNSEIPLVVFTQVDISINNSKIIIHQNVYPVSKYYHHAEIIYTAAGFNSIQELREYKDKHIAIPLKKLYDDQFFRNANRF
;
A
#
# COMPACT_ATOMS: atom_id res chain seq x y z
N MET A 1 -12.69 -16.90 -9.66
CA MET A 1 -12.96 -15.85 -8.66
C MET A 1 -11.65 -15.46 -8.00
N HIS A 2 -11.41 -14.18 -7.72
CA HIS A 2 -10.18 -13.69 -7.08
C HIS A 2 -10.45 -13.22 -5.66
N ILE A 3 -9.75 -13.82 -4.68
CA ILE A 3 -9.82 -13.40 -3.29
C ILE A 3 -8.49 -12.74 -2.93
N PHE A 4 -8.52 -11.44 -2.65
CA PHE A 4 -7.35 -10.69 -2.20
C PHE A 4 -7.33 -10.63 -0.68
N TYR A 5 -6.26 -11.12 -0.07
CA TYR A 5 -5.95 -10.92 1.34
C TYR A 5 -5.07 -9.68 1.50
N VAL A 6 -5.67 -8.61 2.04
CA VAL A 6 -5.08 -7.27 2.09
C VAL A 6 -4.95 -6.82 3.53
N GLN A 7 -3.83 -7.19 4.14
CA GLN A 7 -3.56 -6.95 5.56
C GLN A 7 -2.85 -5.61 5.78
N GLY A 8 -3.63 -4.55 5.98
CA GLY A 8 -3.12 -3.20 6.26
C GLY A 8 -4.20 -2.27 6.79
N GLY A 9 -3.85 -1.38 7.72
CA GLY A 9 -4.83 -0.51 8.41
C GLY A 9 -5.11 0.78 7.67
N GLY A 10 -4.12 1.28 6.93
CA GLY A 10 -4.23 2.48 6.13
C GLY A 10 -4.83 2.24 4.74
N LEU A 11 -4.91 3.32 3.98
CA LEU A 11 -5.37 3.32 2.59
C LEU A 11 -4.37 2.66 1.62
N GLY A 12 -3.08 2.66 1.98
CA GLY A 12 -2.00 2.28 1.06
C GLY A 12 -2.12 0.87 0.47
N HIS A 13 -2.52 -0.11 1.27
CA HIS A 13 -2.69 -1.50 0.81
C HIS A 13 -3.89 -1.65 -0.13
N LEU A 14 -5.00 -0.96 0.15
CA LEU A 14 -6.19 -0.98 -0.71
C LEU A 14 -5.95 -0.26 -2.04
N THR A 15 -5.32 0.91 -2.03
CA THR A 15 -4.97 1.63 -3.28
C THR A 15 -4.09 0.78 -4.19
N ARG A 16 -3.06 0.12 -3.64
CA ARG A 16 -2.20 -0.79 -4.42
C ARG A 16 -2.99 -1.97 -4.97
N THR A 17 -3.84 -2.58 -4.15
CA THR A 17 -4.66 -3.73 -4.58
C THR A 17 -5.64 -3.32 -5.68
N HIS A 18 -6.28 -2.16 -5.56
CA HIS A 18 -7.15 -1.62 -6.60
C HIS A 18 -6.37 -1.39 -7.91
N ALA A 19 -5.21 -0.73 -7.86
CA ALA A 19 -4.37 -0.53 -9.04
C ALA A 19 -3.91 -1.86 -9.67
N LEU A 20 -3.56 -2.86 -8.86
CA LEU A 20 -3.24 -4.21 -9.33
C LEU A 20 -4.41 -4.89 -10.04
N ILE A 21 -5.61 -4.86 -9.44
CA ILE A 21 -6.83 -5.43 -10.04
C ILE A 21 -7.10 -4.81 -11.41
N LYS A 22 -7.01 -3.49 -11.51
CA LYS A 22 -7.16 -2.73 -12.76
C LYS A 22 -6.09 -3.11 -13.78
N THR A 23 -4.82 -3.15 -13.37
CA THR A 23 -3.68 -3.53 -14.23
C THR A 23 -3.86 -4.93 -14.82
N LEU A 24 -4.31 -5.89 -13.99
CA LEU A 24 -4.58 -7.27 -14.41
C LEU A 24 -5.93 -7.43 -15.14
N ARG A 25 -6.71 -6.36 -15.27
CA ARG A 25 -8.04 -6.33 -15.91
C ARG A 25 -8.99 -7.36 -15.32
N ILE A 26 -8.92 -7.59 -14.01
CA ILE A 26 -9.81 -8.51 -13.31
C ILE A 26 -11.17 -7.83 -13.14
N PRO A 27 -12.29 -8.42 -13.60
CA PRO A 27 -13.61 -7.81 -13.43
C PRO A 27 -13.95 -7.66 -11.94
N ALA A 28 -14.41 -6.47 -11.52
CA ALA A 28 -14.69 -6.17 -10.12
C ALA A 28 -15.70 -7.13 -9.46
N LYS A 29 -16.68 -7.63 -10.23
CA LYS A 29 -17.66 -8.63 -9.77
C LYS A 29 -17.01 -9.94 -9.31
N ASP A 30 -15.86 -10.27 -9.88
CA ASP A 30 -15.07 -11.48 -9.63
C ASP A 30 -13.99 -11.26 -8.55
N VAL A 31 -14.07 -10.14 -7.82
CA VAL A 31 -13.13 -9.79 -6.74
C VAL A 31 -13.84 -9.83 -5.39
N ARG A 32 -13.17 -10.44 -4.41
CA ARG A 32 -13.44 -10.30 -2.97
C ARG A 32 -12.18 -9.82 -2.28
N ILE A 33 -12.31 -8.89 -1.33
CA ILE A 33 -11.18 -8.36 -0.57
C ILE A 33 -11.39 -8.63 0.92
N ILE A 34 -10.51 -9.45 1.50
CA ILE A 34 -10.44 -9.68 2.95
C ILE A 34 -9.50 -8.64 3.54
N THR A 35 -10.01 -7.79 4.43
CA THR A 35 -9.20 -6.69 4.99
C THR A 35 -9.71 -6.20 6.34
N PRO A 36 -8.81 -5.72 7.23
CA PRO A 36 -9.18 -4.98 8.42
C PRO A 36 -9.24 -3.47 8.21
N SER A 37 -8.98 -2.97 7.00
CA SER A 37 -8.96 -1.52 6.71
C SER A 37 -10.33 -0.88 6.91
N ALA A 38 -10.36 0.31 7.50
CA ALA A 38 -11.58 1.13 7.63
C ALA A 38 -11.95 1.84 6.31
N PHE A 39 -11.02 1.94 5.36
CA PHE A 39 -11.13 2.80 4.17
C PHE A 39 -11.79 2.13 2.95
N THR A 40 -12.61 1.10 3.17
CA THR A 40 -13.24 0.36 2.07
C THR A 40 -14.30 1.16 1.33
N GLY A 41 -14.82 2.23 1.93
CA GLY A 41 -15.84 3.11 1.33
C GLY A 41 -15.38 3.84 0.07
N TYR A 42 -14.06 3.94 -0.17
CA TYR A 42 -13.49 4.53 -1.38
C TYR A 42 -13.51 3.59 -2.60
N PHE A 43 -13.78 2.29 -2.39
CA PHE A 43 -13.66 1.24 -3.43
C PHE A 43 -14.97 0.45 -3.55
N LYS A 44 -16.07 1.16 -3.85
CA LYS A 44 -17.44 0.63 -3.78
C LYS A 44 -17.73 -0.49 -4.78
N GLU A 45 -16.88 -0.65 -5.80
CA GLU A 45 -16.98 -1.68 -6.82
C GLU A 45 -16.63 -3.09 -6.32
N TYR A 46 -15.96 -3.20 -5.16
CA TYR A 46 -15.56 -4.50 -4.59
C TYR A 46 -16.44 -4.93 -3.43
N THR A 47 -16.56 -6.24 -3.26
CA THR A 47 -17.18 -6.82 -2.06
C THR A 47 -16.10 -7.09 -1.01
N PHE A 48 -16.30 -6.55 0.19
CA PHE A 48 -15.35 -6.65 1.30
C PHE A 48 -15.79 -7.65 2.35
N ILE A 49 -14.80 -8.40 2.85
CA ILE A 49 -14.94 -9.31 3.97
C ILE A 49 -14.11 -8.75 5.11
N LYS A 50 -14.79 -8.19 6.11
CA LYS A 50 -14.16 -7.46 7.20
C LYS A 50 -13.60 -8.42 8.24
N ILE A 51 -12.34 -8.20 8.62
CA ILE A 51 -11.72 -8.80 9.79
C ILE A 51 -11.35 -7.72 10.81
N SER A 52 -11.41 -8.03 12.10
CA SER A 52 -11.10 -7.06 13.15
C SER A 52 -9.61 -7.11 13.53
N TRP A 53 -8.99 -5.95 13.71
CA TRP A 53 -7.60 -5.83 14.21
C TRP A 53 -7.36 -6.53 15.55
N ASN A 54 -8.40 -6.57 16.39
CA ASN A 54 -8.34 -7.11 17.74
C ASN A 54 -8.75 -8.59 17.80
N ALA A 55 -9.13 -9.20 16.67
CA ALA A 55 -9.45 -10.61 16.64
C ALA A 55 -8.17 -11.46 16.74
N ALA A 56 -8.31 -12.64 17.35
CA ALA A 56 -7.24 -13.62 17.43
C ALA A 56 -6.84 -14.14 16.04
N THR A 57 -5.57 -14.51 15.87
CA THR A 57 -5.02 -15.06 14.63
C THR A 57 -5.84 -16.25 14.11
N SER A 58 -6.31 -17.14 15.01
CA SER A 58 -7.15 -18.28 14.64
C SER A 58 -8.50 -17.88 14.01
N ARG A 59 -9.06 -16.75 14.42
CA ARG A 59 -10.30 -16.20 13.84
C ARG A 59 -10.05 -15.65 12.45
N TRP A 60 -8.91 -14.98 12.22
CA TRP A 60 -8.51 -14.55 10.87
C TRP A 60 -8.35 -15.74 9.94
N SER A 61 -7.57 -16.76 10.33
CA SER A 61 -7.40 -17.98 9.53
C SER A 61 -8.75 -18.61 9.20
N LYS A 62 -9.67 -18.70 10.17
CA LYS A 62 -11.01 -19.24 9.94
C LYS A 62 -11.80 -18.43 8.90
N VAL A 63 -11.85 -17.10 9.02
CA VAL A 63 -12.57 -16.26 8.05
C VAL A 63 -11.98 -16.43 6.65
N ILE A 64 -10.65 -16.50 6.53
CA ILE A 64 -9.97 -16.70 5.25
C ILE A 64 -10.32 -18.05 4.64
N ILE A 65 -10.21 -19.14 5.42
CA ILE A 65 -10.56 -20.50 4.99
C ILE A 65 -12.04 -20.57 4.57
N ASP A 66 -12.95 -20.13 5.44
CA ASP A 66 -14.40 -20.16 5.17
C ASP A 66 -14.73 -19.37 3.88
N THR A 67 -14.04 -18.25 3.65
CA THR A 67 -14.21 -17.47 2.41
C THR A 67 -13.73 -18.23 1.19
N ILE A 68 -12.51 -18.80 1.23
CA ILE A 68 -11.95 -19.54 0.09
C ILE A 68 -12.84 -20.73 -0.27
N LEU A 69 -13.31 -21.47 0.72
CA LEU A 69 -14.15 -22.66 0.52
C LEU A 69 -15.59 -22.33 0.07
N SER A 70 -16.00 -21.06 0.10
CA SER A 70 -17.34 -20.65 -0.36
C SER A 70 -17.47 -20.43 -1.87
N TYR A 71 -16.38 -20.63 -2.62
CA TYR A 71 -16.33 -20.42 -4.06
C TYR A 71 -15.45 -21.49 -4.74
N ASP A 72 -15.82 -21.85 -5.97
CA ASP A 72 -15.00 -22.71 -6.83
C ASP A 72 -14.00 -21.89 -7.66
N ASN A 73 -12.93 -22.54 -8.15
CA ASN A 73 -11.93 -21.96 -9.06
C ASN A 73 -11.37 -20.61 -8.55
N ILE A 74 -10.81 -20.65 -7.34
CA ILE A 74 -10.23 -19.50 -6.66
C ILE A 74 -8.79 -19.26 -7.09
N THR A 75 -8.47 -18.00 -7.35
CA THR A 75 -7.10 -17.47 -7.24
C THR A 75 -7.01 -16.66 -5.95
N PHE A 76 -6.16 -17.10 -5.02
CA PHE A 76 -5.94 -16.44 -3.74
C PHE A 76 -4.72 -15.52 -3.83
N CYS A 77 -4.94 -14.22 -3.77
CA CYS A 77 -3.89 -13.22 -3.90
C CYS A 77 -3.50 -12.70 -2.51
N VAL A 78 -2.21 -12.75 -2.16
CA VAL A 78 -1.70 -12.32 -0.85
C VAL A 78 -0.87 -11.04 -1.01
N ASP A 79 -1.31 -9.95 -0.40
CA ASP A 79 -0.59 -8.67 -0.46
C ASP A 79 0.48 -8.56 0.63
N THR A 80 1.74 -8.38 0.20
CA THR A 80 2.92 -8.02 1.01
C THR A 80 3.43 -9.10 1.99
N PHE A 81 2.56 -9.75 2.77
CA PHE A 81 2.98 -10.66 3.86
C PHE A 81 2.66 -12.12 3.51
N PRO A 82 3.63 -12.91 2.97
CA PRO A 82 3.35 -14.22 2.39
C PRO A 82 2.81 -15.25 3.39
N PHE A 83 3.09 -15.09 4.69
CA PHE A 83 2.54 -15.94 5.76
C PHE A 83 1.47 -15.23 6.60
N GLY A 84 1.02 -14.05 6.16
CA GLY A 84 0.21 -13.14 6.94
C GLY A 84 1.05 -12.29 7.89
N LEU A 85 0.41 -11.31 8.53
CA LEU A 85 1.07 -10.37 9.43
C LEU A 85 1.45 -11.04 10.77
N ARG A 86 0.62 -11.98 11.23
CA ARG A 86 0.76 -12.72 12.50
C ARG A 86 0.91 -14.23 12.28
N GLY A 87 1.24 -14.66 11.06
CA GLY A 87 1.33 -16.09 10.70
C GLY A 87 -0.01 -16.75 10.35
N GLU A 88 -1.11 -16.01 10.26
CA GLU A 88 -2.46 -16.54 10.06
C GLU A 88 -2.64 -17.37 8.78
N LEU A 89 -1.84 -17.10 7.72
CA LEU A 89 -1.96 -17.82 6.46
C LEU A 89 -1.35 -19.22 6.52
N GLN A 90 -0.50 -19.50 7.51
CA GLN A 90 0.11 -20.83 7.67
C GLN A 90 -0.95 -21.92 7.88
N LYS A 91 -1.99 -21.62 8.66
CA LYS A 91 -3.12 -22.53 8.83
C LYS A 91 -3.95 -22.66 7.54
N VAL A 92 -4.06 -21.58 6.75
CA VAL A 92 -4.75 -21.60 5.46
C VAL A 92 -4.05 -22.59 4.52
N TYR A 93 -2.73 -22.48 4.38
CA TYR A 93 -1.93 -23.36 3.50
C TYR A 93 -1.94 -24.82 3.97
N LYS A 94 -1.90 -25.06 5.29
CA LYS A 94 -2.07 -26.42 5.84
C LYS A 94 -3.45 -27.01 5.56
N THR A 95 -4.50 -26.18 5.53
CA THR A 95 -5.89 -26.63 5.34
C THR A 95 -6.22 -26.82 3.86
N ILE A 96 -5.63 -26.01 2.98
CA ILE A 96 -5.87 -26.01 1.53
C ILE A 96 -4.51 -26.07 0.81
N PRO A 97 -3.81 -27.21 0.79
CA PRO A 97 -2.43 -27.30 0.28
C PRO A 97 -2.30 -26.99 -1.21
N GLU A 98 -3.33 -27.29 -2.00
CA GLU A 98 -3.34 -27.11 -3.46
C GLU A 98 -3.94 -25.76 -3.89
N ILE A 99 -4.04 -24.79 -2.97
CA ILE A 99 -4.61 -23.48 -3.29
C ILE A 99 -3.78 -22.78 -4.37
N ASN A 100 -4.44 -22.35 -5.44
CA ASN A 100 -3.83 -21.49 -6.45
C ASN A 100 -3.57 -20.11 -5.84
N CYS A 101 -2.34 -19.91 -5.36
CA CYS A 101 -1.93 -18.74 -4.61
C CYS A 101 -0.99 -17.85 -5.42
N THR A 102 -1.32 -16.56 -5.50
CA THR A 102 -0.48 -15.52 -6.10
C THR A 102 0.07 -14.61 -5.00
N TYR A 103 1.38 -14.55 -4.83
CA TYR A 103 2.01 -13.63 -3.89
C TYR A 103 2.29 -12.28 -4.57
N ILE A 104 1.78 -11.19 -3.99
CA ILE A 104 2.04 -9.83 -4.44
C ILE A 104 3.15 -9.25 -3.57
N SER A 105 4.37 -9.28 -4.10
CA SER A 105 5.57 -8.90 -3.39
C SER A 105 5.94 -7.43 -3.62
N ARG A 106 6.51 -6.85 -2.58
CA ARG A 106 7.07 -5.50 -2.53
C ARG A 106 8.15 -5.46 -1.45
N ILE A 107 8.86 -4.35 -1.29
CA ILE A 107 9.88 -4.19 -0.25
C ILE A 107 9.26 -4.50 1.12
N LEU A 108 9.92 -5.45 1.78
CA LEU A 108 9.63 -5.92 3.11
C LEU A 108 10.97 -6.09 3.81
N LYS A 109 11.10 -5.57 5.03
CA LYS A 109 12.26 -5.80 5.90
C LYS A 109 12.32 -7.28 6.25
N TRP A 110 12.89 -8.06 5.33
CA TRP A 110 12.62 -9.50 5.20
C TRP A 110 13.01 -10.26 6.46
N GLN A 111 14.24 -10.08 6.93
CA GLN A 111 14.71 -10.73 8.15
C GLN A 111 13.88 -10.34 9.38
N LYS A 112 13.48 -9.08 9.48
CA LYS A 112 12.63 -8.59 10.57
C LYS A 112 11.23 -9.22 10.51
N TYR A 113 10.65 -9.34 9.32
CA TYR A 113 9.37 -10.00 9.13
C TYR A 113 9.45 -11.49 9.50
N LEU A 114 10.43 -12.21 8.96
CA LEU A 114 10.64 -13.62 9.27
C LEU A 114 10.89 -13.89 10.76
N GLY A 115 11.55 -12.97 11.45
CA GLY A 115 11.80 -13.05 12.89
C GLY A 115 10.53 -12.98 13.75
N THR A 116 9.39 -12.52 13.19
CA THR A 116 8.11 -12.48 13.91
C THR A 116 7.26 -13.74 13.75
N LEU A 117 7.69 -14.70 12.92
CA LEU A 117 6.95 -15.92 12.62
C LEU A 117 7.45 -17.08 13.48
N THR A 118 6.52 -17.79 14.13
CA THR A 118 6.82 -18.96 14.98
C THR A 118 7.02 -20.24 14.17
N GLU A 119 6.27 -20.41 13.08
CA GLU A 119 6.49 -21.49 12.11
C GLU A 119 6.73 -20.89 10.73
N LYS A 120 7.36 -21.67 9.84
CA LYS A 120 7.62 -21.29 8.45
C LYS A 120 7.32 -22.50 7.58
N ASN A 121 6.04 -22.83 7.46
CA ASN A 121 5.61 -23.94 6.63
C ASN A 121 5.99 -23.67 5.17
N SER A 122 6.32 -24.72 4.43
CA SER A 122 6.58 -24.60 2.99
C SER A 122 5.29 -24.26 2.27
N ILE A 123 5.36 -23.30 1.37
CA ILE A 123 4.34 -22.97 0.38
C ILE A 123 5.04 -22.83 -0.97
N GLU A 124 4.41 -23.35 -2.01
CA GLU A 124 4.79 -23.06 -3.39
C GLU A 124 3.69 -22.21 -4.02
N PHE A 125 3.98 -20.92 -4.25
CA PHE A 125 3.07 -20.02 -4.97
C PHE A 125 2.99 -20.41 -6.44
N SER A 126 1.79 -20.33 -7.00
CA SER A 126 1.59 -20.51 -8.44
C SER A 126 2.25 -19.38 -9.22
N GLU A 127 2.24 -18.17 -8.66
CA GLU A 127 2.94 -17.02 -9.21
C GLU A 127 3.32 -16.04 -8.09
N THR A 128 4.47 -15.38 -8.23
CA THR A 128 4.78 -14.17 -7.47
C THR A 128 4.89 -12.96 -8.41
N ILE A 129 4.12 -11.92 -8.12
CA ILE A 129 4.20 -10.63 -8.80
C ILE A 129 5.18 -9.73 -8.03
N LEU A 130 6.21 -9.25 -8.71
CA LEU A 130 7.22 -8.33 -8.19
C LEU A 130 6.82 -6.90 -8.58
N LEU A 131 6.46 -6.06 -7.60
CA LEU A 131 6.02 -4.68 -7.86
C LEU A 131 7.13 -3.64 -7.75
N GLU A 132 8.24 -3.99 -7.11
CA GLU A 132 9.41 -3.13 -6.91
C GLU A 132 10.65 -3.98 -6.66
N GLU A 133 11.82 -3.36 -6.70
CA GLU A 133 13.08 -4.02 -6.33
C GLU A 133 13.03 -4.50 -4.88
N LEU A 134 13.55 -5.70 -4.62
CA LEU A 134 13.51 -6.35 -3.32
C LEU A 134 14.92 -6.58 -2.77
N TYR A 135 15.02 -6.84 -1.47
CA TYR A 135 16.23 -7.39 -0.89
C TYR A 135 16.61 -8.72 -1.56
N PRO A 136 17.91 -8.97 -1.82
CA PRO A 136 18.37 -10.21 -2.44
C PRO A 136 17.91 -11.49 -1.72
N GLU A 137 17.84 -11.49 -0.39
CA GLU A 137 17.40 -12.68 0.37
C GLU A 137 15.90 -12.93 0.21
N HIS A 138 15.09 -11.88 0.07
CA HIS A 138 13.66 -12.01 -0.20
C HIS A 138 13.42 -12.53 -1.61
N LEU A 139 14.17 -12.01 -2.60
CA LEU A 139 14.08 -12.47 -3.98
C LEU A 139 14.51 -13.93 -4.14
N THR A 140 15.62 -14.32 -3.51
CA THR A 140 16.07 -15.74 -3.48
C THR A 140 14.99 -16.64 -2.89
N TRP A 141 14.36 -16.23 -1.78
CA TRP A 141 13.26 -16.98 -1.19
C TRP A 141 12.07 -17.10 -2.15
N ILE A 142 11.66 -16.01 -2.81
CA ILE A 142 10.58 -16.02 -3.80
C ILE A 142 10.88 -17.03 -4.93
N GLN A 143 12.10 -17.04 -5.47
CA GLN A 143 12.50 -17.94 -6.55
C GLN A 143 12.44 -19.42 -6.16
N GLN A 144 12.68 -19.73 -4.88
CA GLN A 144 12.60 -21.09 -4.35
C GLN A 144 11.17 -21.54 -4.02
N HIS A 145 10.25 -20.59 -3.87
CA HIS A 145 8.88 -20.84 -3.38
C HIS A 145 7.81 -20.43 -4.39
N SER A 146 8.16 -20.19 -5.65
CA SER A 146 7.19 -19.77 -6.69
C SER A 146 7.46 -20.51 -8.00
N LYS A 147 6.40 -21.01 -8.64
CA LYS A 147 6.49 -21.63 -9.98
C LYS A 147 6.81 -20.61 -11.08
N LYS A 148 6.34 -19.38 -10.90
CA LYS A 148 6.52 -18.27 -11.83
C LYS A 148 6.78 -16.98 -11.06
N THR A 149 7.65 -16.14 -11.58
CA THR A 149 7.82 -14.76 -11.12
C THR A 149 7.52 -13.80 -12.27
N THR A 150 6.89 -12.67 -11.98
CA THR A 150 6.58 -11.65 -12.99
C THR A 150 6.78 -10.26 -12.42
N GLN A 151 7.67 -9.49 -13.03
CA GLN A 151 7.80 -8.06 -12.74
C GLN A 151 6.59 -7.33 -13.33
N LEU A 152 5.91 -6.53 -12.52
CA LEU A 152 4.74 -5.77 -12.96
C LEU A 152 4.83 -4.33 -12.47
N THR A 153 4.71 -3.38 -13.41
CA THR A 153 4.43 -1.99 -13.07
C THR A 153 2.92 -1.80 -13.03
N LEU A 154 2.41 -1.18 -11.96
CA LEU A 154 0.99 -0.90 -11.83
C LEU A 154 0.59 0.25 -12.74
N ASP A 155 -0.54 0.07 -13.41
CA ASP A 155 -1.23 1.11 -14.16
C ASP A 155 -2.13 1.89 -13.20
N TYR A 156 -1.91 3.19 -13.12
CA TYR A 156 -2.74 4.10 -12.33
C TYR A 156 -3.63 4.86 -13.31
N GLU A 157 -4.94 4.64 -13.21
CA GLU A 157 -5.89 5.26 -14.14
C GLU A 157 -5.70 6.79 -14.16
N PRO A 158 -5.57 7.39 -15.36
CA PRO A 158 -5.41 8.83 -15.47
C PRO A 158 -6.67 9.51 -14.94
N VAL A 159 -6.48 10.36 -13.93
CA VAL A 159 -7.53 11.23 -13.41
C VAL A 159 -7.36 12.59 -14.06
N SER A 160 -8.45 13.18 -14.56
CA SER A 160 -8.41 14.54 -15.12
C SER A 160 -7.77 15.51 -14.13
N PRO A 161 -6.62 16.14 -14.48
CA PRO A 161 -5.96 17.08 -13.60
C PRO A 161 -6.86 18.27 -13.28
N THR A 162 -6.81 18.72 -12.03
CA THR A 162 -7.47 19.95 -11.59
C THR A 162 -6.59 20.66 -10.57
N PRO A 163 -6.51 22.00 -10.61
CA PRO A 163 -5.84 22.74 -9.54
C PRO A 163 -6.58 22.57 -8.23
N PHE A 164 -5.84 22.58 -7.12
CA PHE A 164 -6.44 22.70 -5.79
C PHE A 164 -6.70 24.16 -5.41
N LEU A 165 -5.74 25.05 -5.71
CA LEU A 165 -5.85 26.51 -5.61
C LEU A 165 -5.56 27.13 -6.97
N ASP A 166 -6.11 28.31 -7.23
CA ASP A 166 -5.83 29.11 -8.43
C ASP A 166 -4.46 29.83 -8.38
N ILE A 167 -3.70 29.63 -7.30
CA ILE A 167 -2.36 30.15 -7.08
C ILE A 167 -1.36 28.99 -6.92
N PRO A 168 -0.05 29.19 -7.16
CA PRO A 168 0.97 28.17 -6.92
C PRO A 168 0.92 27.65 -5.48
N TYR A 169 1.03 26.33 -5.28
CA TYR A 169 0.99 25.71 -3.96
C TYR A 169 1.96 24.53 -3.85
N ALA A 170 2.47 24.33 -2.64
CA ALA A 170 3.15 23.10 -2.27
C ALA A 170 2.13 22.13 -1.68
N MET A 171 2.35 20.84 -1.87
CA MET A 171 1.43 19.81 -1.45
C MET A 171 2.12 18.77 -0.58
N ILE A 172 1.47 18.36 0.50
CA ILE A 172 1.85 17.19 1.31
C ILE A 172 0.79 16.12 1.14
N VAL A 173 1.21 14.88 0.86
CA VAL A 173 0.31 13.74 0.77
C VAL A 173 0.81 12.63 1.70
N HIS A 174 0.11 12.45 2.83
CA HIS A 174 0.44 11.36 3.74
C HIS A 174 -0.75 10.92 4.61
N SER A 175 -1.00 9.61 4.62
CA SER A 175 -2.07 8.98 5.42
C SER A 175 -1.52 8.10 6.56
N GLY A 176 -0.24 8.25 6.93
CA GLY A 176 0.36 7.54 8.06
C GLY A 176 0.00 8.17 9.40
N GLY A 177 0.78 7.89 10.44
CA GLY A 177 0.50 8.39 11.79
C GLY A 177 0.65 9.90 11.89
N LYS A 178 0.03 10.50 12.90
CA LYS A 178 0.11 11.95 13.17
C LYS A 178 1.55 12.47 13.19
N GLU A 179 2.44 11.76 13.88
CA GLU A 179 3.86 12.11 13.97
C GLU A 179 4.54 12.15 12.60
N ASP A 180 4.23 11.20 11.73
CA ASP A 180 4.78 11.16 10.37
C ASP A 180 4.34 12.36 9.54
N VAL A 181 3.05 12.73 9.64
CA VAL A 181 2.51 13.88 8.90
C VAL A 181 3.16 15.16 9.40
N LEU A 182 3.26 15.34 10.71
CA LEU A 182 3.93 16.49 11.31
C LEU A 182 5.41 16.57 10.92
N HIS A 183 6.11 15.44 10.85
CA HIS A 183 7.50 15.39 10.41
C HIS A 183 7.66 15.86 8.96
N ILE A 184 6.78 15.42 8.05
CA ILE A 184 6.79 15.86 6.66
C ILE A 184 6.45 17.36 6.55
N ILE A 185 5.48 17.85 7.32
CA ILE A 185 5.13 19.28 7.38
C ILE A 185 6.32 20.11 7.83
N HIS A 186 7.00 19.69 8.89
CA HIS A 186 8.17 20.40 9.39
C HIS A 186 9.24 20.51 8.30
N ARG A 187 9.54 19.39 7.62
CA ARG A 187 10.51 19.39 6.54
C ARG A 187 10.11 20.32 5.39
N ALA A 188 8.84 20.30 4.98
CA ALA A 188 8.35 21.17 3.92
C ALA A 188 8.45 22.65 4.29
N LEU A 189 8.16 23.01 5.54
CA LEU A 189 8.30 24.39 6.03
C LEU A 189 9.77 24.86 6.02
N GLU A 190 10.71 24.00 6.38
CA GLU A 190 12.15 24.30 6.29
C GLU A 190 12.58 24.55 4.85
N ASP A 191 12.19 23.67 3.93
CA ASP A 191 12.54 23.79 2.51
C ASP A 191 11.91 25.05 1.87
N LEU A 192 10.73 25.48 2.34
CA LEU A 192 9.98 26.64 1.84
C LEU A 192 10.22 27.94 2.61
N GLN A 193 11.16 27.98 3.57
CA GLN A 193 11.37 29.15 4.45
C GLN A 193 11.59 30.47 3.68
N ASN A 194 12.22 30.39 2.50
CA ASN A 194 12.52 31.55 1.65
C ASN A 194 11.39 31.90 0.67
N ASN A 195 10.39 31.03 0.50
CA ASN A 195 9.26 31.20 -0.40
C ASN A 195 7.99 31.46 0.42
N SER A 196 7.93 32.64 1.04
CA SER A 196 6.92 32.95 2.04
C SER A 196 5.48 33.02 1.49
N GLU A 197 5.29 33.11 0.18
CA GLU A 197 3.98 33.27 -0.47
C GLU A 197 3.30 31.96 -0.87
N ILE A 198 4.03 30.84 -0.88
CA ILE A 198 3.47 29.55 -1.34
C ILE A 198 2.73 28.86 -0.18
N PRO A 199 1.39 28.67 -0.25
CA PRO A 199 0.65 27.89 0.73
C PRO A 199 1.02 26.40 0.68
N LEU A 200 0.92 25.74 1.83
CA LEU A 200 1.17 24.32 2.01
C LEU A 200 -0.15 23.57 2.21
N VAL A 201 -0.59 22.85 1.18
CA VAL A 201 -1.83 22.07 1.18
C VAL A 201 -1.53 20.65 1.66
N VAL A 202 -2.12 20.24 2.79
CA VAL A 202 -1.88 18.94 3.42
C VAL A 202 -3.08 18.02 3.22
N PHE A 203 -2.90 16.97 2.42
CA PHE A 203 -3.88 15.90 2.27
C PHE A 203 -3.55 14.72 3.21
N THR A 204 -4.45 14.44 4.15
CA THR A 204 -4.25 13.40 5.15
C THR A 204 -5.54 12.65 5.54
N GLN A 205 -5.40 11.59 6.33
CA GLN A 205 -6.52 10.85 6.94
C GLN A 205 -6.45 10.87 8.48
N VAL A 206 -5.43 11.52 9.04
CA VAL A 206 -5.25 11.64 10.49
C VAL A 206 -5.66 13.02 10.96
N ASP A 207 -6.22 13.07 12.15
CA ASP A 207 -6.62 14.31 12.76
C ASP A 207 -5.42 15.08 13.31
N ILE A 208 -5.16 16.24 12.70
CA ILE A 208 -4.04 17.12 13.03
C ILE A 208 -4.52 18.57 13.06
N SER A 209 -3.92 19.35 13.94
CA SER A 209 -4.14 20.79 14.03
C SER A 209 -2.78 21.46 14.14
N ILE A 210 -2.58 22.52 13.34
CA ILE A 210 -1.36 23.31 13.31
C ILE A 210 -1.77 24.77 13.24
N ASN A 211 -1.25 25.58 14.16
CA ASN A 211 -1.50 27.02 14.17
C ASN A 211 -0.53 27.72 13.21
N ASN A 212 -0.81 27.64 11.91
CA ASN A 212 -0.04 28.33 10.88
C ASN A 212 -0.96 28.68 9.70
N SER A 213 -1.11 29.98 9.41
CA SER A 213 -2.02 30.48 8.37
C SER A 213 -1.68 30.05 6.94
N LYS A 214 -0.46 29.56 6.70
CA LYS A 214 -0.03 29.05 5.39
C LYS A 214 -0.41 27.60 5.15
N ILE A 215 -0.85 26.89 6.19
CA ILE A 215 -1.12 25.46 6.11
C ILE A 215 -2.62 25.24 5.97
N ILE A 216 -3.00 24.59 4.87
CA ILE A 216 -4.40 24.26 4.58
C ILE A 216 -4.54 22.74 4.70
N ILE A 217 -5.27 22.26 5.70
CA ILE A 217 -5.39 20.83 6.01
C ILE A 217 -6.70 20.30 5.42
N HIS A 218 -6.59 19.26 4.59
CA HIS A 218 -7.72 18.53 4.02
C HIS A 218 -7.68 17.06 4.42
N GLN A 219 -8.73 16.63 5.10
CA GLN A 219 -8.91 15.24 5.50
C GLN A 219 -9.82 14.49 4.52
N ASN A 220 -9.63 13.18 4.41
CA ASN A 220 -10.55 12.28 3.70
C ASN A 220 -10.73 12.59 2.20
N VAL A 221 -9.68 13.09 1.55
CA VAL A 221 -9.64 13.31 0.10
C VAL A 221 -9.02 12.10 -0.59
N TYR A 222 -9.77 11.50 -1.52
CA TYR A 222 -9.30 10.39 -2.36
C TYR A 222 -10.04 10.37 -3.70
N PRO A 223 -9.36 10.14 -4.84
CA PRO A 223 -7.90 10.14 -5.00
C PRO A 223 -7.31 11.56 -4.92
N VAL A 224 -6.08 11.67 -4.41
CA VAL A 224 -5.34 12.95 -4.36
C VAL A 224 -4.59 13.21 -5.67
N SER A 225 -4.37 12.17 -6.48
CA SER A 225 -3.57 12.23 -7.72
C SER A 225 -4.02 13.27 -8.73
N LYS A 226 -5.32 13.63 -8.75
CA LYS A 226 -5.86 14.71 -9.59
C LYS A 226 -5.21 16.08 -9.37
N TYR A 227 -4.58 16.31 -8.21
CA TYR A 227 -3.95 17.59 -7.85
C TYR A 227 -2.43 17.61 -8.13
N TYR A 228 -1.83 16.48 -8.50
CA TYR A 228 -0.36 16.37 -8.64
C TYR A 228 0.18 17.26 -9.77
N HIS A 229 -0.55 17.35 -10.88
CA HIS A 229 -0.11 18.14 -12.04
C HIS A 229 0.10 19.61 -11.71
N HIS A 230 -0.76 20.22 -10.90
CA HIS A 230 -0.76 21.66 -10.62
C HIS A 230 0.03 22.06 -9.36
N ALA A 231 0.46 21.10 -8.53
CA ALA A 231 1.33 21.42 -7.40
C ALA A 231 2.72 21.84 -7.88
N GLU A 232 3.32 22.86 -7.28
CA GLU A 232 4.70 23.28 -7.56
C GLU A 232 5.70 22.25 -7.03
N ILE A 233 5.46 21.79 -5.80
CA ILE A 233 6.29 20.81 -5.10
C ILE A 233 5.38 19.85 -4.36
N ILE A 234 5.75 18.57 -4.38
CA ILE A 234 5.00 17.48 -3.77
C ILE A 234 5.88 16.80 -2.74
N TYR A 235 5.47 16.83 -1.48
CA TYR A 235 6.10 16.17 -0.36
C TYR A 235 5.31 14.93 0.04
N THR A 236 5.98 13.79 0.13
CA THR A 236 5.35 12.55 0.62
C THR A 236 6.29 11.78 1.52
N ALA A 237 5.77 10.76 2.19
CA ALA A 237 6.61 9.67 2.65
C ALA A 237 7.13 8.85 1.45
N ALA A 238 8.24 8.12 1.59
CA ALA A 238 8.70 7.19 0.56
C ALA A 238 7.99 5.82 0.62
N GLY A 239 6.66 5.83 0.75
CA GLY A 239 5.81 4.64 0.67
C GLY A 239 5.61 4.18 -0.77
N PHE A 240 5.23 2.91 -0.96
CA PHE A 240 5.05 2.30 -2.29
C PHE A 240 4.19 3.15 -3.23
N ASN A 241 2.94 3.46 -2.87
CA ASN A 241 2.03 4.17 -3.78
C ASN A 241 2.56 5.55 -4.17
N SER A 242 3.08 6.32 -3.20
CA SER A 242 3.58 7.67 -3.47
C SER A 242 4.74 7.64 -4.47
N ILE A 243 5.68 6.71 -4.33
CA ILE A 243 6.81 6.60 -5.26
C ILE A 243 6.34 6.16 -6.66
N GLN A 244 5.35 5.28 -6.74
CA GLN A 244 4.84 4.79 -8.01
C GLN A 244 3.97 5.82 -8.74
N GLU A 245 3.00 6.42 -8.04
CA GLU A 245 2.07 7.41 -8.60
C GLU A 245 2.76 8.73 -9.00
N LEU A 246 3.86 9.09 -8.33
CA LEU A 246 4.59 10.35 -8.58
C LEU A 246 5.80 10.18 -9.51
N ARG A 247 5.96 9.02 -10.16
CA ARG A 247 7.06 8.75 -11.09
C ARG A 247 7.20 9.83 -12.17
N GLU A 248 6.08 10.28 -12.74
CA GLU A 248 6.03 11.32 -13.77
C GLU A 248 6.32 12.73 -13.23
N TYR A 249 6.26 12.91 -11.91
CA TYR A 249 6.45 14.19 -11.22
C TYR A 249 7.77 14.23 -10.44
N LYS A 250 8.75 13.39 -10.81
CA LYS A 250 10.01 13.21 -10.08
C LYS A 250 10.76 14.53 -9.84
N ASP A 251 10.70 15.47 -10.78
CA ASP A 251 11.43 16.74 -10.72
C ASP A 251 10.86 17.69 -9.66
N LYS A 252 9.63 17.45 -9.22
CA LYS A 252 8.97 18.18 -8.14
C LYS A 252 8.55 17.31 -6.96
N HIS A 253 9.00 16.06 -6.91
CA HIS A 253 8.66 15.11 -5.85
C HIS A 253 9.78 14.94 -4.83
N ILE A 254 9.54 15.49 -3.64
CA ILE A 254 10.40 15.32 -2.47
C ILE A 254 9.84 14.18 -1.61
N ALA A 255 10.46 13.02 -1.69
CA ALA A 255 10.13 11.87 -0.85
C ALA A 255 10.97 11.86 0.43
N ILE A 256 10.29 11.87 1.58
CA ILE A 256 10.90 11.86 2.91
C ILE A 256 10.73 10.45 3.49
N PRO A 257 11.76 9.59 3.46
CA PRO A 257 11.63 8.23 3.95
C PRO A 257 11.40 8.20 5.47
N LEU A 258 10.44 7.39 5.91
CA LEU A 258 10.06 7.26 7.32
C LEU A 258 10.44 5.88 7.87
N LYS A 259 10.78 5.82 9.16
CA LYS A 259 11.09 4.56 9.85
C LYS A 259 9.81 3.77 10.10
N LYS A 260 9.54 2.77 9.26
CA LYS A 260 8.42 1.82 9.44
C LYS A 260 8.88 0.47 9.96
N LEU A 261 7.93 -0.26 10.54
CA LEU A 261 8.17 -1.57 11.16
C LEU A 261 8.64 -2.61 10.12
N TYR A 262 7.88 -2.74 9.03
CA TYR A 262 8.08 -3.74 7.98
C TYR A 262 8.39 -3.15 6.61
N ASP A 263 7.88 -1.96 6.31
CA ASP A 263 8.19 -1.25 5.08
C ASP A 263 9.57 -0.59 5.20
N ASP A 264 10.45 -0.76 4.21
CA ASP A 264 11.73 -0.05 4.17
C ASP A 264 11.67 1.10 3.16
N GLN A 265 11.23 2.26 3.67
CA GLN A 265 11.12 3.46 2.88
C GLN A 265 12.48 4.07 2.53
N PHE A 266 13.51 3.83 3.34
CA PHE A 266 14.86 4.31 3.04
C PHE A 266 15.45 3.52 1.87
N PHE A 267 15.33 2.20 1.91
CA PHE A 267 15.73 1.35 0.79
C PHE A 267 14.97 1.71 -0.48
N ARG A 268 13.64 1.91 -0.41
CA ARG A 268 12.85 2.34 -1.57
C ARG A 268 13.33 3.67 -2.13
N ASN A 269 13.59 4.66 -1.27
CA ASN A 269 13.99 5.99 -1.71
C ASN A 269 15.40 6.00 -2.34
N ALA A 270 16.30 5.15 -1.86
CA ALA A 270 17.65 5.03 -2.41
C ALA A 270 17.67 4.31 -3.77
N ASN A 271 16.67 3.48 -4.06
CA ASN A 271 16.55 2.70 -5.29
C ASN A 271 15.34 3.11 -6.14
N ARG A 272 14.85 4.35 -5.99
CA ARG A 272 13.80 4.89 -6.87
C ARG A 272 14.44 5.42 -8.16
N PHE A 273 13.87 5.04 -9.30
CA PHE A 273 14.18 5.46 -10.70
C PHE A 273 15.60 5.93 -10.99
#